data_AF-A0A317X125-F1
#
_entry.id   AF-A0A317X125-F1
#
_cell.length_a   1.000
_cell.length_b   1.000
_cell.length_c   1.000
_cell.angle_alpha   90.00
_cell.angle_beta   90.00
_cell.angle_gamma   90.00
#
_symmetry.space_group_name_H-M   'P 1'
#
loop_
_entity.id
_entity.type
_entity.pdbx_description
1 polymer ?
#
loop_
_entity_poly.entity_id
_entity_poly.type
_entity_poly.pdbx_seq_one_letter_code
_entity_poly.pdbx_strand_id
1 'polypeptide(L)'
;MQNEYEIFLTELAEDEWPPRPEIISAFRSLLDNPSIPASKLAKESMSGTIAKAEKEDPTPHYSDLWSVLIPAVERFPEQGDRLVDFVIALHELPDCDGQFRELNGLSIYLSEFTFNHVDNSSNVPERDIKRQGFINANIFTAKLYLRLPRPNKFGFLIEYGAEVLLRTFEAAPWEEFHFPRIEDYISPIDDDDEEDYNKTRDEELGEVDVRILNGWVPAAAVWIEYCGKEIYKKEGSMGWEAVAFGRWTGPKGWSKERWAYWKKRAAWVSTVTALDRKTRRIAKSMMERMERIEGGGGWGSVNQ
;
A
#
# COMPACT_ATOMS: atom_id res chain seq x y z
N MET A 1 -12.75 1.97 -29.51
CA MET A 1 -11.91 2.09 -28.31
C MET A 1 -11.86 0.72 -27.68
N GLN A 2 -10.68 0.12 -27.63
CA GLN A 2 -10.47 -1.15 -26.95
C GLN A 2 -10.58 -0.88 -25.45
N ASN A 3 -11.29 -1.73 -24.73
CA ASN A 3 -11.52 -1.60 -23.30
C ASN A 3 -10.16 -1.62 -22.57
N GLU A 4 -9.87 -0.65 -21.71
CA GLU A 4 -8.59 -0.57 -20.98
C GLU A 4 -8.32 -1.83 -20.14
N TYR A 5 -9.37 -2.48 -19.64
CA TYR A 5 -9.27 -3.76 -18.94
C TYR A 5 -8.78 -4.89 -19.87
N GLU A 6 -9.25 -4.94 -21.11
CA GLU A 6 -8.81 -5.95 -22.07
C GLU A 6 -7.36 -5.72 -22.51
N ILE A 7 -6.94 -4.47 -22.70
CA ILE A 7 -5.53 -4.15 -22.99
C ILE A 7 -4.64 -4.67 -21.86
N PHE A 8 -4.98 -4.33 -20.62
CA PHE A 8 -4.25 -4.79 -19.43
C PHE A 8 -4.18 -6.32 -19.33
N LEU A 9 -5.30 -7.02 -19.57
CA LEU A 9 -5.35 -8.48 -19.45
C LEU A 9 -4.64 -9.18 -20.61
N THR A 10 -4.65 -8.59 -21.81
CA THR A 10 -3.87 -9.08 -22.95
C THR A 10 -2.37 -8.91 -22.70
N GLU A 11 -1.94 -7.75 -22.19
CA GLU A 11 -0.53 -7.50 -21.80
C GLU A 11 -0.04 -8.57 -20.81
N LEU A 12 -0.84 -8.89 -19.78
CA LEU A 12 -0.49 -9.93 -18.80
C LEU A 12 -0.47 -11.36 -19.39
N ALA A 13 -1.32 -11.64 -20.37
CA ALA A 13 -1.38 -12.97 -21.02
C ALA A 13 -0.22 -13.20 -21.99
N GLU A 14 0.44 -12.13 -22.45
CA GLU A 14 1.58 -12.15 -23.37
C GLU A 14 2.93 -12.02 -22.63
N ASP A 15 2.93 -11.92 -21.30
CA ASP A 15 4.13 -11.84 -20.47
C ASP A 15 5.02 -13.10 -20.60
N GLU A 16 6.30 -13.00 -20.19
CA GLU A 16 7.22 -14.14 -20.17
C GLU A 16 6.71 -15.27 -19.25
N TRP A 17 6.07 -14.91 -18.14
CA TRP A 17 5.51 -15.84 -17.16
C TRP A 17 4.04 -15.54 -16.93
N PRO A 18 3.17 -15.84 -17.91
CA PRO A 18 1.79 -15.38 -17.88
C PRO A 18 1.01 -16.07 -16.76
N PRO A 19 0.07 -15.38 -16.10
CA PRO A 19 -0.86 -15.98 -15.17
C PRO A 19 -1.70 -17.06 -15.85
N ARG A 20 -2.21 -18.01 -15.07
CA ARG A 20 -3.05 -19.08 -15.61
C ARG A 20 -4.30 -18.53 -16.34
N PRO A 21 -4.75 -19.18 -17.44
CA PRO A 21 -5.89 -18.70 -18.23
C PRO A 21 -7.18 -18.53 -17.43
N GLU A 22 -7.40 -19.36 -16.41
CA GLU A 22 -8.57 -19.29 -15.52
C GLU A 22 -8.56 -18.00 -14.69
N ILE A 23 -7.39 -17.53 -14.26
CA ILE A 23 -7.23 -16.25 -13.55
C ILE A 23 -7.54 -15.09 -14.49
N ILE A 24 -6.94 -15.08 -15.68
CA ILE A 24 -7.18 -14.02 -16.68
C ILE A 24 -8.67 -13.94 -17.05
N SER A 25 -9.31 -15.10 -17.30
CA SER A 25 -10.74 -15.17 -17.62
C SER A 25 -11.63 -14.68 -16.48
N ALA A 26 -11.31 -15.05 -15.24
CA ALA A 26 -12.02 -14.59 -14.06
C ALA A 26 -11.86 -13.08 -13.86
N PHE A 27 -10.65 -12.52 -14.03
CA PHE A 27 -10.41 -11.09 -13.92
C PHE A 27 -11.08 -10.29 -15.02
N ARG A 28 -11.11 -10.80 -16.26
CA ARG A 28 -11.93 -10.21 -17.34
C ARG A 28 -13.37 -10.03 -16.90
N SER A 29 -13.98 -11.11 -16.40
CA SER A 29 -15.36 -11.08 -15.91
C SER A 29 -15.53 -10.23 -14.64
N LEU A 30 -14.50 -10.17 -13.79
CA LEU A 30 -14.50 -9.36 -12.57
C LEU A 30 -14.54 -7.88 -12.91
N LEU A 31 -13.71 -7.43 -13.85
CA LEU A 31 -13.58 -6.03 -14.21
C LEU A 31 -14.75 -5.57 -15.11
N ASP A 32 -15.19 -6.41 -16.05
CA ASP A 32 -16.20 -6.03 -17.06
C ASP A 32 -17.65 -6.31 -16.69
N ASN A 33 -17.91 -7.25 -15.79
CA ASN A 33 -19.28 -7.68 -15.51
C ASN A 33 -19.63 -7.59 -14.02
N PRO A 34 -20.05 -6.40 -13.53
CA PRO A 34 -20.36 -6.20 -12.11
C PRO A 34 -21.50 -7.09 -11.59
N SER A 35 -22.33 -7.64 -12.48
CA SER A 35 -23.47 -8.49 -12.12
C SER A 35 -23.05 -9.89 -11.66
N ILE A 36 -21.85 -10.35 -12.02
CA ILE A 36 -21.35 -11.66 -11.56
C ILE A 36 -20.82 -11.50 -10.12
N PRO A 37 -21.22 -12.36 -9.17
CA PRO A 37 -20.67 -12.29 -7.82
C PRO A 37 -19.16 -12.55 -7.78
N ALA A 38 -18.41 -11.74 -7.01
CA ALA A 38 -16.97 -11.92 -6.84
C ALA A 38 -16.61 -13.31 -6.29
N SER A 39 -17.49 -13.92 -5.47
CA SER A 39 -17.30 -15.28 -4.95
C SER A 39 -17.33 -16.37 -6.01
N LYS A 40 -18.17 -16.22 -7.04
CA LYS A 40 -18.17 -17.13 -8.18
C LYS A 40 -16.84 -17.04 -8.92
N LEU A 41 -16.37 -15.82 -9.18
CA LEU A 41 -15.13 -15.57 -9.91
C LEU A 41 -13.89 -16.01 -9.12
N ALA A 42 -13.88 -15.84 -7.79
CA ALA A 42 -12.84 -16.35 -6.92
C ALA A 42 -12.73 -17.88 -7.04
N LYS A 43 -13.86 -18.60 -6.99
CA LYS A 43 -13.87 -20.05 -7.20
C LYS A 43 -13.42 -20.46 -8.60
N GLU A 44 -13.91 -19.78 -9.64
CA GLU A 44 -13.54 -20.07 -11.03
C GLU A 44 -12.04 -19.87 -11.29
N SER A 45 -11.46 -18.77 -10.77
CA SER A 45 -10.03 -18.49 -10.90
C SER A 45 -9.15 -19.58 -10.26
N MET A 46 -9.63 -20.21 -9.19
CA MET A 46 -8.91 -21.25 -8.45
C MET A 46 -9.27 -22.67 -8.88
N SER A 47 -10.15 -22.86 -9.87
CA SER A 47 -10.67 -24.18 -10.25
C SER A 47 -9.57 -25.20 -10.59
N GLY A 48 -8.55 -24.79 -11.36
CA GLY A 48 -7.39 -25.62 -11.65
C GLY A 48 -6.54 -25.94 -10.41
N THR A 49 -6.36 -24.96 -9.50
CA THR A 49 -5.65 -25.15 -8.23
C THR A 49 -6.36 -26.20 -7.37
N ILE A 50 -7.69 -26.07 -7.24
CA ILE A 50 -8.53 -26.97 -6.44
C ILE A 50 -8.46 -28.39 -7.01
N ALA A 51 -8.64 -28.53 -8.33
CA ALA A 51 -8.59 -29.84 -9.00
C ALA A 51 -7.22 -30.52 -8.88
N LYS A 52 -6.13 -29.75 -8.87
CA LYS A 52 -4.78 -30.27 -8.62
C LYS A 52 -4.62 -30.69 -7.15
N ALA A 53 -5.12 -29.88 -6.22
CA ALA A 53 -4.95 -30.15 -4.80
C ALA A 53 -5.69 -31.41 -4.32
N GLU A 54 -6.83 -31.71 -4.94
CA GLU A 54 -7.57 -32.96 -4.68
C GLU A 54 -6.83 -34.22 -5.16
N LYS A 55 -5.91 -34.10 -6.12
CA LYS A 55 -5.27 -35.24 -6.79
C LYS A 55 -3.83 -35.48 -6.39
N GLU A 56 -3.08 -34.42 -6.10
CA GLU A 56 -1.62 -34.47 -6.05
C GLU A 56 -1.05 -33.81 -4.78
N ASP A 57 -1.37 -32.53 -4.55
CA ASP A 57 -0.75 -31.71 -3.51
C ASP A 57 -1.81 -30.92 -2.72
N PRO A 58 -2.09 -31.27 -1.46
CA PRO A 58 -3.14 -30.62 -0.68
C PRO A 58 -2.89 -29.11 -0.45
N THR A 59 -1.67 -28.60 -0.72
CA THR A 59 -1.34 -27.19 -0.57
C THR A 59 -1.58 -26.42 -1.88
N PRO A 60 -2.59 -25.52 -1.93
CA PRO A 60 -2.85 -24.76 -3.14
C PRO A 60 -1.74 -23.74 -3.42
N HIS A 61 -1.16 -23.80 -4.61
CA HIS A 61 -0.21 -22.80 -5.13
C HIS A 61 -0.91 -21.85 -6.10
N TYR A 62 -0.91 -20.55 -5.78
CA TYR A 62 -1.62 -19.53 -6.55
C TYR A 62 -0.97 -18.14 -6.45
N SER A 63 0.37 -18.09 -6.35
CA SER A 63 1.09 -16.81 -6.29
C SER A 63 0.91 -15.96 -7.56
N ASP A 64 0.69 -16.61 -8.70
CA ASP A 64 0.37 -15.99 -9.99
C ASP A 64 -0.98 -15.22 -9.98
N LEU A 65 -1.81 -15.41 -8.96
CA LEU A 65 -2.99 -14.56 -8.74
C LEU A 65 -2.59 -13.13 -8.38
N TRP A 66 -1.56 -12.99 -7.53
CA TRP A 66 -1.18 -11.69 -6.98
C TRP A 66 -0.53 -10.79 -8.02
N SER A 67 0.15 -11.36 -9.02
CA SER A 67 0.68 -10.62 -10.18
C SER A 67 -0.40 -10.05 -11.09
N VAL A 68 -1.65 -10.51 -10.98
CA VAL A 68 -2.81 -9.90 -11.67
C VAL A 68 -3.53 -8.93 -10.74
N LEU A 69 -3.78 -9.35 -9.50
CA LEU A 69 -4.58 -8.59 -8.54
C LEU A 69 -3.95 -7.24 -8.22
N ILE A 70 -2.66 -7.21 -7.87
CA ILE A 70 -2.01 -5.98 -7.38
C ILE A 70 -1.92 -4.93 -8.50
N PRO A 71 -1.48 -5.24 -9.73
CA PRO A 71 -1.54 -4.28 -10.83
C PRO A 71 -2.96 -3.82 -11.16
N ALA A 72 -3.97 -4.70 -11.07
CA ALA A 72 -5.37 -4.30 -11.25
C ALA A 72 -5.84 -3.31 -10.18
N VAL A 73 -5.47 -3.54 -8.91
CA VAL A 73 -5.72 -2.62 -7.79
C VAL A 73 -5.08 -1.26 -8.04
N GLU A 74 -3.83 -1.24 -8.52
CA GLU A 74 -3.10 -0.01 -8.77
C GLU A 74 -3.67 0.77 -9.95
N ARG A 75 -4.12 0.08 -11.02
CA ARG A 75 -4.58 0.70 -12.27
C ARG A 75 -6.05 1.09 -12.28
N PHE A 76 -6.92 0.36 -11.57
CA PHE A 76 -8.39 0.48 -11.69
C PHE A 76 -9.06 0.81 -10.34
N PRO A 77 -8.92 2.04 -9.83
CA PRO A 77 -9.44 2.44 -8.52
C PRO A 77 -10.96 2.27 -8.39
N GLU A 78 -11.71 2.42 -9.48
CA GLU A 78 -13.16 2.23 -9.54
C GLU A 78 -13.60 0.79 -9.22
N GLN A 79 -12.70 -0.19 -9.38
CA GLN A 79 -12.94 -1.60 -9.07
C GLN A 79 -12.52 -1.96 -7.64
N GLY A 80 -12.01 -1.01 -6.85
CA GLY A 80 -11.37 -1.29 -5.56
C GLY A 80 -12.22 -2.10 -4.58
N ASP A 81 -13.51 -1.78 -4.42
CA ASP A 81 -14.39 -2.57 -3.52
C ASP A 81 -14.63 -3.99 -4.03
N ARG A 82 -14.73 -4.15 -5.35
CA ARG A 82 -14.98 -5.43 -6.00
C ARG A 82 -13.74 -6.35 -5.95
N LEU A 83 -12.55 -5.77 -6.07
CA LEU A 83 -11.28 -6.48 -5.86
C LEU A 83 -11.11 -6.90 -4.39
N VAL A 84 -11.54 -6.07 -3.43
CA VAL A 84 -11.59 -6.48 -2.01
C VAL A 84 -12.58 -7.63 -1.80
N ASP A 85 -13.77 -7.57 -2.38
CA ASP A 85 -14.78 -8.64 -2.31
C ASP A 85 -14.24 -9.96 -2.84
N PHE A 86 -13.49 -9.91 -3.94
CA PHE A 86 -12.85 -11.07 -4.53
C PHE A 86 -11.84 -11.72 -3.57
N VAL A 87 -10.97 -10.93 -2.92
CA VAL A 87 -10.00 -11.48 -1.95
C VAL A 87 -10.67 -12.02 -0.69
N ILE A 88 -11.74 -11.37 -0.21
CA ILE A 88 -12.53 -11.90 0.90
C ILE A 88 -13.17 -13.23 0.51
N ALA A 89 -13.74 -13.33 -0.69
CA ALA A 89 -14.35 -14.57 -1.14
C ALA A 89 -13.32 -15.69 -1.36
N LEU A 90 -12.10 -15.35 -1.80
CA LEU A 90 -10.97 -16.27 -1.84
C LEU A 90 -10.64 -16.78 -0.43
N HIS A 91 -10.51 -15.87 0.55
CA HIS A 91 -10.27 -16.21 1.96
C HIS A 91 -11.35 -17.15 2.53
N GLU A 92 -12.60 -17.02 2.08
CA GLU A 92 -13.74 -17.82 2.54
C GLU A 92 -13.94 -19.15 1.80
N LEU A 93 -13.14 -19.46 0.76
CA LEU A 93 -13.28 -20.72 0.04
C LEU A 93 -13.08 -21.93 0.99
N PRO A 94 -14.04 -22.87 1.03
CA PRO A 94 -13.92 -24.06 1.86
C PRO A 94 -13.03 -25.13 1.24
N ASP A 95 -12.73 -25.01 -0.06
CA ASP A 95 -11.94 -25.96 -0.83
C ASP A 95 -10.49 -26.06 -0.30
N CYS A 96 -9.79 -27.17 -0.62
CA CYS A 96 -8.43 -27.45 -0.15
C CYS A 96 -8.29 -27.39 1.38
N ASP A 97 -9.23 -27.96 2.14
CA ASP A 97 -9.25 -27.92 3.61
C ASP A 97 -9.15 -26.49 4.20
N GLY A 98 -9.71 -25.51 3.49
CA GLY A 98 -9.69 -24.11 3.90
C GLY A 98 -8.31 -23.43 3.81
N GLN A 99 -7.34 -24.02 3.10
CA GLN A 99 -6.01 -23.43 2.92
C GLN A 99 -6.03 -22.02 2.31
N PHE A 100 -7.06 -21.67 1.53
CA PHE A 100 -7.21 -20.31 1.00
C PHE A 100 -7.42 -19.24 2.07
N ARG A 101 -7.86 -19.61 3.29
CA ARG A 101 -7.93 -18.70 4.45
C ARG A 101 -6.58 -18.06 4.75
N GLU A 102 -5.50 -18.73 4.38
CA GLU A 102 -4.15 -18.28 4.66
C GLU A 102 -3.68 -17.17 3.69
N LEU A 103 -4.37 -16.99 2.55
CA LEU A 103 -4.00 -16.04 1.48
C LEU A 103 -2.49 -16.05 1.18
N ASN A 104 -1.94 -17.26 1.02
CA ASN A 104 -0.50 -17.48 0.87
C ASN A 104 0.09 -16.61 -0.25
N GLY A 105 1.17 -15.91 0.06
CA GLY A 105 1.85 -14.99 -0.85
C GLY A 105 1.37 -13.54 -0.79
N LEU A 106 0.18 -13.23 -0.25
CA LEU A 106 -0.32 -11.85 -0.22
C LEU A 106 0.63 -10.90 0.53
N SER A 107 1.13 -11.29 1.71
CA SER A 107 2.05 -10.45 2.48
C SER A 107 3.35 -10.18 1.74
N ILE A 108 3.90 -11.20 1.06
CA ILE A 108 5.14 -11.09 0.29
C ILE A 108 4.92 -10.11 -0.86
N TYR A 109 3.83 -10.26 -1.61
CA TYR A 109 3.55 -9.37 -2.73
C TYR A 109 3.33 -7.93 -2.29
N LEU A 110 2.58 -7.71 -1.20
CA LEU A 110 2.39 -6.38 -0.64
C LEU A 110 3.73 -5.79 -0.17
N SER A 111 4.57 -6.54 0.54
CA SER A 111 5.85 -6.01 1.01
C SER A 111 6.83 -5.73 -0.12
N GLU A 112 6.99 -6.65 -1.08
CA GLU A 112 8.06 -6.58 -2.09
C GLU A 112 7.69 -5.64 -3.25
N PHE A 113 6.44 -5.66 -3.70
CA PHE A 113 6.05 -4.98 -4.94
C PHE A 113 5.18 -3.74 -4.73
N THR A 114 4.60 -3.57 -3.53
CA THR A 114 3.72 -2.42 -3.24
C THR A 114 4.30 -1.48 -2.19
N PHE A 115 4.65 -1.99 -1.01
CA PHE A 115 5.07 -1.16 0.14
C PHE A 115 6.57 -0.89 0.20
N ASN A 116 7.37 -1.58 -0.62
CA ASN A 116 8.71 -1.15 -1.01
C ASN A 116 8.67 0.00 -2.05
N HIS A 117 7.74 0.94 -1.88
CA HIS A 117 7.55 2.06 -2.78
C HIS A 117 8.68 3.08 -2.61
N VAL A 118 9.23 3.52 -3.74
CA VAL A 118 10.20 4.61 -3.81
C VAL A 118 9.61 5.73 -4.66
N ASP A 119 9.43 6.91 -4.08
CA ASP A 119 8.93 8.08 -4.79
C ASP A 119 10.11 8.84 -5.42
N ASN A 120 10.55 8.37 -6.59
CA ASN A 120 11.66 9.00 -7.31
C ASN A 120 11.38 10.50 -7.52
N SER A 121 12.26 11.34 -6.96
CA SER A 121 12.15 12.80 -6.98
C SER A 121 12.35 13.40 -8.39
N SER A 122 12.89 12.61 -9.32
CA SER A 122 13.20 13.00 -10.70
C SER A 122 11.98 12.99 -11.63
N ASN A 123 12.08 13.71 -12.75
CA ASN A 123 11.02 13.89 -13.78
C ASN A 123 10.77 12.60 -14.59
N VAL A 124 10.49 11.47 -13.93
CA VAL A 124 10.10 10.25 -14.62
C VAL A 124 8.67 10.44 -15.14
N PRO A 125 8.39 10.22 -16.44
CA PRO A 125 7.07 10.44 -17.03
C PRO A 125 5.92 9.72 -16.32
N GLU A 126 6.22 8.60 -15.68
CA GLU A 126 5.26 7.72 -15.00
C GLU A 126 5.07 8.05 -13.51
N ARG A 127 5.78 9.03 -12.96
CA ARG A 127 5.80 9.30 -11.50
C ARG A 127 4.40 9.47 -10.93
N ASP A 128 3.57 10.29 -11.58
CA ASP A 128 2.23 10.58 -11.06
C ASP A 128 1.30 9.35 -11.20
N ILE A 129 1.53 8.49 -12.20
CA ILE A 129 0.84 7.20 -12.36
C ILE A 129 1.22 6.26 -11.22
N LYS A 130 2.53 6.11 -10.95
CA LYS A 130 3.05 5.27 -9.85
C LYS A 130 2.57 5.73 -8.49
N ARG A 131 2.54 7.05 -8.24
CA ARG A 131 1.95 7.63 -7.02
C ARG A 131 0.47 7.29 -6.89
N GLN A 132 -0.29 7.42 -7.98
CA GLN A 132 -1.71 7.08 -7.96
C GLN A 132 -1.93 5.57 -7.70
N GLY A 133 -1.14 4.71 -8.34
CA GLY A 133 -1.14 3.27 -8.09
C GLY A 133 -0.87 2.94 -6.62
N PHE A 134 0.18 3.53 -6.04
CA PHE A 134 0.49 3.37 -4.63
C PHE A 134 -0.66 3.81 -3.71
N ILE A 135 -1.29 4.96 -3.99
CA ILE A 135 -2.48 5.42 -3.24
C ILE A 135 -3.61 4.39 -3.35
N ASN A 136 -3.88 3.85 -4.54
CA ASN A 136 -4.93 2.87 -4.77
C ASN A 136 -4.67 1.57 -3.99
N ALA A 137 -3.41 1.10 -3.96
CA ALA A 137 -3.02 -0.07 -3.19
C ALA A 137 -3.15 0.14 -1.67
N ASN A 138 -2.86 1.35 -1.18
CA ASN A 138 -3.13 1.72 0.21
C ASN A 138 -4.64 1.69 0.53
N ILE A 139 -5.49 2.18 -0.38
CA ILE A 139 -6.96 2.15 -0.21
C ILE A 139 -7.44 0.70 -0.16
N PHE A 140 -7.01 -0.12 -1.11
CA PHE A 140 -7.33 -1.55 -1.15
C PHE A 140 -6.92 -2.25 0.16
N THR A 141 -5.69 -2.05 0.61
CA THR A 141 -5.15 -2.72 1.80
C THR A 141 -5.90 -2.29 3.07
N ALA A 142 -6.18 -1.00 3.22
CA ALA A 142 -6.95 -0.49 4.35
C ALA A 142 -8.39 -1.04 4.36
N LYS A 143 -9.05 -1.09 3.18
CA LYS A 143 -10.40 -1.68 3.05
C LYS A 143 -10.40 -3.17 3.33
N LEU A 144 -9.41 -3.91 2.81
CA LEU A 144 -9.27 -5.35 3.06
C LEU A 144 -9.09 -5.62 4.56
N TYR A 145 -8.22 -4.88 5.24
CA TYR A 145 -8.02 -4.98 6.68
C TYR A 145 -9.31 -4.76 7.49
N LEU A 146 -10.14 -3.78 7.10
CA LEU A 146 -11.38 -3.47 7.78
C LEU A 146 -12.48 -4.50 7.53
N ARG A 147 -12.45 -5.19 6.39
CA ARG A 147 -13.54 -6.05 5.92
C ARG A 147 -13.26 -7.55 6.10
N LEU A 148 -12.00 -7.94 6.30
CA LEU A 148 -11.66 -9.33 6.62
C LEU A 148 -12.35 -9.77 7.93
N PRO A 149 -13.06 -10.92 7.92
CA PRO A 149 -13.72 -11.44 9.11
C PRO A 149 -12.73 -11.64 10.27
N ARG A 150 -13.09 -11.21 11.49
CA ARG A 150 -12.28 -11.39 12.71
C ARG A 150 -12.83 -12.54 13.56
N PRO A 151 -11.99 -13.32 14.28
CA PRO A 151 -10.52 -13.22 14.34
C PRO A 151 -9.85 -13.74 13.06
N ASN A 152 -8.73 -13.12 12.69
CA ASN A 152 -7.89 -13.57 11.59
C ASN A 152 -6.41 -13.27 11.87
N LYS A 153 -5.51 -13.88 11.09
CA LYS A 153 -4.06 -13.65 11.18
C LYS A 153 -3.58 -12.38 10.44
N PHE A 154 -4.46 -11.70 9.71
CA PHE A 154 -4.15 -10.51 8.90
C PHE A 154 -4.17 -9.21 9.69
N GLY A 155 -4.06 -9.31 11.02
CA GLY A 155 -3.82 -8.15 11.89
C GLY A 155 -2.60 -7.33 11.46
N PHE A 156 -1.62 -7.96 10.80
CA PHE A 156 -0.42 -7.31 10.26
C PHE A 156 -0.71 -6.31 9.13
N LEU A 157 -1.86 -6.36 8.44
CA LEU A 157 -2.13 -5.45 7.32
C LEU A 157 -2.12 -3.97 7.75
N ILE A 158 -2.50 -3.68 9.00
CA ILE A 158 -2.42 -2.32 9.56
C ILE A 158 -0.97 -1.86 9.83
N GLU A 159 -0.01 -2.79 9.89
CA GLU A 159 1.41 -2.50 10.05
C GLU A 159 1.97 -1.83 8.78
N TYR A 160 1.45 -2.14 7.59
CA TYR A 160 1.77 -1.36 6.38
C TYR A 160 1.32 0.10 6.52
N GLY A 161 0.19 0.35 7.18
CA GLY A 161 -0.23 1.70 7.55
C GLY A 161 0.75 2.37 8.51
N ALA A 162 1.35 1.61 9.43
CA ALA A 162 2.43 2.10 10.27
C ALA A 162 3.62 2.52 9.42
N GLU A 163 4.11 1.65 8.54
CA GLU A 163 5.26 1.92 7.68
C GLU A 163 5.07 3.20 6.85
N VAL A 164 3.89 3.36 6.24
CA VAL A 164 3.55 4.57 5.47
C VAL A 164 3.58 5.82 6.35
N LEU A 165 3.03 5.77 7.57
CA LEU A 165 3.06 6.89 8.51
C LEU A 165 4.48 7.21 8.98
N LEU A 166 5.31 6.18 9.24
CA LEU A 166 6.72 6.31 9.62
C LEU A 166 7.50 7.02 8.51
N ARG A 167 7.43 6.52 7.28
CA ARG A 167 8.12 7.13 6.13
C ARG A 167 7.62 8.56 5.86
N THR A 168 6.31 8.79 5.98
CA THR A 168 5.74 10.13 5.75
C THR A 168 6.17 11.17 6.79
N PHE A 169 6.17 10.80 8.07
CA PHE A 169 6.29 11.79 9.15
C PHE A 169 7.61 11.77 9.90
N GLU A 170 8.34 10.66 9.84
CA GLU A 170 9.56 10.47 10.61
C GLU A 170 10.81 10.54 9.75
N ALA A 171 10.75 10.14 8.47
CA ALA A 171 11.94 10.02 7.62
C ALA A 171 12.53 11.36 7.17
N ALA A 172 11.70 12.31 6.72
CA ALA A 172 12.17 13.49 6.01
C ALA A 172 13.01 14.44 6.90
N PRO A 173 14.33 14.63 6.61
CA PRO A 173 15.28 15.43 7.39
C PRO A 173 15.61 16.79 6.72
N TRP A 174 14.61 17.51 6.22
CA TRP A 174 14.77 18.64 5.27
C TRP A 174 15.53 19.90 5.76
N GLU A 175 15.97 19.98 7.02
CA GLU A 175 16.88 21.04 7.49
C GLU A 175 18.35 20.69 7.19
N GLU A 176 18.60 19.46 6.77
CA GLU A 176 19.92 18.95 6.44
C GLU A 176 20.15 19.03 4.92
N PHE A 177 21.28 19.65 4.56
CA PHE A 177 21.76 19.74 3.18
C PHE A 177 22.98 18.86 2.93
N HIS A 178 23.51 18.25 3.99
CA HIS A 178 24.63 17.34 3.97
C HIS A 178 24.23 16.08 4.74
N PHE A 179 24.41 14.94 4.09
CA PHE A 179 23.97 13.65 4.60
C PHE A 179 25.19 12.72 4.73
N PRO A 180 25.89 12.69 5.88
CA PRO A 180 27.08 11.85 6.07
C PRO A 180 26.83 10.37 5.73
N ARG A 181 25.61 9.86 5.99
CA ARG A 181 25.25 8.49 5.63
C ARG A 181 25.25 8.24 4.11
N ILE A 182 24.80 9.22 3.33
CA ILE A 182 24.79 9.11 1.87
C ILE A 182 26.23 9.17 1.36
N GLU A 183 27.05 10.07 1.91
CA GLU A 183 28.49 10.14 1.63
C GLU A 183 29.20 8.80 1.94
N ASP A 184 28.93 8.21 3.11
CA ASP A 184 29.49 6.91 3.50
C ASP A 184 29.01 5.77 2.57
N TYR A 185 27.79 5.88 2.03
CA TYR A 185 27.22 4.88 1.12
C TYR A 185 27.81 4.99 -0.29
N ILE A 186 28.05 6.20 -0.78
CA ILE A 186 28.65 6.46 -2.10
C ILE A 186 30.18 6.45 -2.09
N SER A 187 30.83 6.50 -0.92
CA SER A 187 32.30 6.48 -0.82
C SER A 187 33.01 5.30 -1.50
N PRO A 188 32.40 4.11 -1.69
CA PRO A 188 33.02 3.02 -2.44
C PRO A 188 32.97 3.20 -3.97
N ILE A 189 32.18 4.15 -4.49
CA ILE A 189 32.09 4.44 -5.92
C ILE A 189 33.39 5.14 -6.37
N ASP A 190 33.91 4.75 -7.54
CA ASP A 190 35.13 5.34 -8.10
C ASP A 190 34.91 6.83 -8.37
N ASP A 191 35.85 7.68 -7.92
CA ASP A 191 35.80 9.14 -8.11
C ASP A 191 35.78 9.52 -9.61
N ASP A 192 36.29 8.65 -10.48
CA ASP A 192 36.29 8.83 -11.94
C ASP A 192 34.96 8.39 -12.60
N ASP A 193 34.07 7.70 -11.87
CA ASP A 193 32.72 7.30 -12.34
C ASP A 193 31.65 8.31 -11.91
N GLU A 194 31.74 9.51 -12.48
CA GLU A 194 30.83 10.63 -12.20
C GLU A 194 29.35 10.26 -12.49
N GLU A 195 29.09 9.37 -13.44
CA GLU A 195 27.75 8.91 -13.77
C GLU A 195 27.15 8.06 -12.65
N ASP A 196 27.86 7.02 -12.20
CA ASP A 196 27.38 6.13 -11.13
C ASP A 196 27.32 6.86 -9.78
N TYR A 197 28.27 7.76 -9.51
CA TYR A 197 28.23 8.63 -8.33
C TYR A 197 26.96 9.50 -8.33
N ASN A 198 26.72 10.25 -9.39
CA ASN A 198 25.57 11.16 -9.46
C ASN A 198 24.25 10.40 -9.40
N LYS A 199 24.17 9.24 -10.07
CA LYS A 199 22.99 8.37 -10.05
C LYS A 199 22.72 7.85 -8.63
N THR A 200 23.70 7.23 -7.98
CA THR A 200 23.52 6.65 -6.64
C THR A 200 23.22 7.74 -5.61
N ARG A 201 23.90 8.89 -5.69
CA ARG A 201 23.59 10.06 -4.86
C ARG A 201 22.15 10.52 -5.06
N ASP A 202 21.69 10.65 -6.31
CA ASP A 202 20.33 11.12 -6.60
C ASP A 202 19.25 10.10 -6.18
N GLU A 203 19.54 8.79 -6.28
CA GLU A 203 18.71 7.71 -5.75
C GLU A 203 18.59 7.80 -4.21
N GLU A 204 19.71 7.92 -3.49
CA GLU A 204 19.70 8.05 -2.03
C GLU A 204 19.09 9.37 -1.55
N LEU A 205 19.35 10.49 -2.25
CA LEU A 205 18.67 11.76 -2.00
C LEU A 205 17.17 11.66 -2.28
N GLY A 206 16.78 10.80 -3.22
CA GLY A 206 15.40 10.44 -3.52
C GLY A 206 14.64 9.83 -2.34
N GLU A 207 15.30 9.34 -1.29
CA GLU A 207 14.65 8.83 -0.08
C GLU A 207 14.45 9.90 1.01
N VAL A 208 15.16 11.03 0.91
CA VAL A 208 15.18 12.08 1.95
C VAL A 208 14.71 13.44 1.45
N ASP A 209 14.55 13.62 0.13
CA ASP A 209 14.03 14.85 -0.48
C ASP A 209 12.60 15.12 0.02
N VAL A 210 12.35 16.34 0.52
CA VAL A 210 11.02 16.73 1.00
C VAL A 210 9.91 16.50 -0.02
N ARG A 211 10.20 16.59 -1.33
CA ARG A 211 9.22 16.47 -2.42
C ARG A 211 8.63 15.06 -2.56
N ILE A 212 9.24 14.03 -1.98
CA ILE A 212 8.64 12.69 -1.90
C ILE A 212 7.33 12.71 -1.12
N LEU A 213 7.15 13.69 -0.23
CA LEU A 213 5.90 13.84 0.51
C LEU A 213 4.71 14.09 -0.41
N ASN A 214 4.92 14.49 -1.67
CA ASN A 214 3.85 14.57 -2.67
C ASN A 214 3.23 13.19 -2.99
N GLY A 215 3.98 12.09 -2.94
CA GLY A 215 3.45 10.72 -3.02
C GLY A 215 3.02 10.15 -1.67
N TRP A 216 3.82 10.36 -0.63
CA TRP A 216 3.61 9.73 0.69
C TRP A 216 2.44 10.32 1.49
N VAL A 217 2.24 11.64 1.48
CA VAL A 217 1.16 12.28 2.26
C VAL A 217 -0.23 11.82 1.82
N PRO A 218 -0.56 11.73 0.52
CA PRO A 218 -1.80 11.13 0.07
C PRO A 218 -2.01 9.69 0.57
N ALA A 219 -0.97 8.85 0.54
CA ALA A 219 -1.04 7.47 1.03
C ALA A 219 -1.27 7.41 2.55
N ALA A 220 -0.56 8.22 3.33
CA ALA A 220 -0.78 8.36 4.78
C ALA A 220 -2.21 8.79 5.12
N ALA A 221 -2.77 9.73 4.33
CA ALA A 221 -4.13 10.21 4.54
C ALA A 221 -5.18 9.11 4.38
N VAL A 222 -4.95 8.11 3.50
CA VAL A 222 -5.82 6.94 3.37
C VAL A 222 -5.90 6.18 4.70
N TRP A 223 -4.77 5.88 5.32
CA TRP A 223 -4.74 5.15 6.59
C TRP A 223 -5.41 5.91 7.73
N ILE A 224 -5.23 7.23 7.79
CA ILE A 224 -5.93 8.07 8.77
C ILE A 224 -7.45 8.11 8.51
N GLU A 225 -7.87 8.16 7.25
CA GLU A 225 -9.29 8.22 6.89
C GLU A 225 -10.02 6.92 7.24
N TYR A 226 -9.48 5.77 6.79
CA TYR A 226 -10.10 4.46 6.94
C TYR A 226 -9.81 3.83 8.32
N CYS A 227 -8.55 3.83 8.74
CA CYS A 227 -8.08 3.09 9.91
C CYS A 227 -7.73 4.00 11.10
N GLY A 228 -7.83 5.33 10.98
CA GLY A 228 -7.32 6.26 11.99
C GLY A 228 -7.89 6.06 13.39
N LYS A 229 -9.17 5.65 13.52
CA LYS A 229 -9.76 5.33 14.83
C LYS A 229 -9.13 4.09 15.47
N GLU A 230 -8.81 3.07 14.68
CA GLU A 230 -8.16 1.85 15.17
C GLU A 230 -6.69 2.10 15.46
N ILE A 231 -5.99 2.80 14.57
CA ILE A 231 -4.60 3.26 14.78
C ILE A 231 -4.49 4.07 16.07
N TYR A 232 -5.37 5.05 16.29
CA TYR A 232 -5.35 5.84 17.51
C TYR A 232 -5.52 4.99 18.76
N LYS A 233 -6.35 3.95 18.73
CA LYS A 233 -6.60 3.07 19.89
C LYS A 233 -5.50 2.04 20.14
N LYS A 234 -4.63 1.78 19.16
CA LYS A 234 -3.55 0.80 19.30
C LYS A 234 -2.46 1.32 20.25
N GLU A 235 -1.84 0.35 20.92
CA GLU A 235 -0.69 0.53 21.80
C GLU A 235 0.28 -0.64 21.56
N GLY A 236 1.56 -0.44 21.86
CA GLY A 236 2.58 -1.50 21.76
C GLY A 236 3.09 -1.69 20.32
N SER A 237 3.57 -2.89 19.99
CA SER A 237 4.30 -3.14 18.74
C SER A 237 3.53 -2.73 17.47
N MET A 238 4.26 -2.14 16.52
CA MET A 238 3.79 -1.85 15.16
C MET A 238 4.45 -2.72 14.09
N GLY A 239 5.06 -3.83 14.52
CA GLY A 239 5.82 -4.72 13.64
C GLY A 239 7.26 -4.23 13.49
N TRP A 240 7.74 -4.21 12.25
CA TRP A 240 9.09 -3.75 11.93
C TRP A 240 9.16 -2.21 11.90
N GLU A 241 10.15 -1.64 12.59
CA GLU A 241 10.38 -0.19 12.63
C GLU A 241 11.80 0.10 12.13
N ALA A 242 11.90 0.62 10.91
CA ALA A 242 13.17 1.07 10.35
C ALA A 242 13.66 2.33 11.10
N VAL A 243 14.60 2.13 12.03
CA VAL A 243 15.15 3.21 12.87
C VAL A 243 16.00 4.21 12.06
N ALA A 244 16.51 3.78 10.89
CA ALA A 244 17.55 4.51 10.15
C ALA A 244 17.18 5.94 9.74
N PHE A 245 15.88 6.26 9.63
CA PHE A 245 15.42 7.59 9.22
C PHE A 245 14.51 8.25 10.26
N GLY A 246 14.16 7.56 11.34
CA GLY A 246 13.12 8.03 12.26
C GLY A 246 13.58 9.19 13.14
N ARG A 247 13.05 10.39 12.92
CA ARG A 247 13.19 11.55 13.84
C ARG A 247 12.39 11.38 15.14
N TRP A 248 11.57 10.34 15.24
CA TRP A 248 10.86 10.01 16.47
C TRP A 248 11.85 9.49 17.53
N THR A 249 11.95 10.21 18.64
CA THR A 249 12.85 9.89 19.76
C THR A 249 12.14 9.23 20.94
N GLY A 250 10.83 9.05 20.86
CA GLY A 250 10.06 8.36 21.90
C GLY A 250 10.10 6.84 21.78
N PRO A 251 9.31 6.13 22.59
CA PRO A 251 9.27 4.67 22.57
C PRO A 251 8.85 4.10 21.21
N LYS A 252 9.39 2.91 20.89
CA LYS A 252 8.93 2.11 19.75
C LYS A 252 7.45 1.74 19.89
N GLY A 253 6.79 1.49 18.76
CA GLY A 253 5.40 1.09 18.71
C GLY A 253 4.39 2.23 18.56
N TRP A 254 3.12 1.83 18.62
CA TRP A 254 1.97 2.71 18.70
C TRP A 254 1.90 3.39 20.07
N SER A 255 1.73 4.70 20.06
CA SER A 255 1.51 5.48 21.27
C SER A 255 0.76 6.78 20.95
N LYS A 256 0.11 7.36 21.97
CA LYS A 256 -0.59 8.64 21.85
C LYS A 256 0.38 9.79 21.59
N GLU A 257 1.57 9.69 22.17
CA GLU A 257 2.66 10.64 21.99
C GLU A 257 3.15 10.63 20.54
N ARG A 258 3.33 9.44 19.94
CA ARG A 258 3.73 9.30 18.54
C ARG A 258 2.64 9.78 17.58
N TRP A 259 1.38 9.47 17.88
CA TRP A 259 0.24 10.04 17.14
C TRP A 259 0.24 11.57 17.17
N ALA A 260 0.44 12.17 18.35
CA ALA A 260 0.52 13.62 18.50
C ALA A 260 1.72 14.21 17.74
N TYR A 261 2.85 13.50 17.71
CA TYR A 261 4.01 13.85 16.88
C TYR A 261 3.64 13.85 15.39
N TRP A 262 3.07 12.76 14.85
CA TRP A 262 2.63 12.69 13.45
C TRP A 262 1.64 13.80 13.09
N LYS A 263 0.70 14.12 13.98
CA LYS A 263 -0.23 15.23 13.77
C LYS A 263 0.50 16.58 13.62
N LYS A 264 1.48 16.86 14.49
CA LYS A 264 2.34 18.06 14.36
C LYS A 264 3.11 18.07 13.04
N ARG A 265 3.58 16.91 12.58
CA ARG A 265 4.27 16.77 11.29
C ARG A 265 3.33 17.03 10.13
N ALA A 266 2.10 16.53 10.15
CA ALA A 266 1.08 16.85 9.15
C ALA A 266 0.77 18.37 9.11
N ALA A 267 0.70 19.03 10.26
CA ALA A 267 0.58 20.48 10.34
C ALA A 267 1.76 21.20 9.68
N TRP A 268 3.00 20.79 9.99
CA TRP A 268 4.18 21.33 9.33
C TRP A 268 4.14 21.14 7.81
N VAL A 269 3.84 19.93 7.33
CA VAL A 269 3.73 19.60 5.88
C VAL A 269 2.80 20.57 5.16
N SER A 270 1.69 20.95 5.80
CA SER A 270 0.71 21.89 5.21
C SER A 270 1.28 23.28 4.88
N THR A 271 2.42 23.64 5.47
CA THR A 271 3.08 24.95 5.31
C THR A 271 4.25 24.93 4.33
N VAL A 272 4.74 23.76 3.93
CA VAL A 272 5.98 23.60 3.15
C VAL A 272 5.79 24.03 1.70
N THR A 273 6.42 25.14 1.32
CA THR A 273 6.25 25.73 -0.02
C THR A 273 6.81 24.89 -1.15
N ALA A 274 7.81 24.05 -0.88
CA ALA A 274 8.37 23.09 -1.83
C ALA A 274 7.38 21.98 -2.25
N LEU A 275 6.29 21.79 -1.48
CA LEU A 275 5.27 20.78 -1.76
C LEU A 275 4.11 21.33 -2.60
N ASP A 276 3.51 20.41 -3.34
CA ASP A 276 2.36 20.71 -4.18
C ASP A 276 1.21 21.24 -3.33
N ARG A 277 0.43 22.15 -3.91
CA ARG A 277 -0.73 22.72 -3.23
C ARG A 277 -1.77 21.67 -2.88
N LYS A 278 -1.86 20.57 -3.64
CA LYS A 278 -2.72 19.42 -3.34
C LYS A 278 -2.24 18.72 -2.07
N THR A 279 -0.96 18.37 -1.99
CA THR A 279 -0.31 17.73 -0.85
C THR A 279 -0.51 18.52 0.44
N ARG A 280 -0.26 19.84 0.41
CA ARG A 280 -0.47 20.71 1.57
C ARG A 280 -1.92 20.72 2.07
N ARG A 281 -2.91 20.72 1.16
CA ARG A 281 -4.33 20.65 1.51
C ARG A 281 -4.71 19.30 2.12
N ILE A 282 -4.17 18.21 1.58
CA ILE A 282 -4.36 16.86 2.12
C ILE A 282 -3.78 16.77 3.52
N ALA A 283 -2.55 17.24 3.74
CA ALA A 283 -1.89 17.26 5.05
C ALA A 283 -2.72 18.03 6.09
N LYS A 284 -3.24 19.21 5.72
CA LYS A 284 -4.15 19.98 6.58
C LYS A 284 -5.43 19.20 6.92
N SER A 285 -6.08 18.61 5.92
CA SER A 285 -7.32 17.83 6.12
C SER A 285 -7.10 16.59 6.98
N MET A 286 -5.95 15.93 6.80
CA MET A 286 -5.52 14.77 7.59
C MET A 286 -5.29 15.14 9.06
N MET A 287 -4.60 16.24 9.34
CA MET A 287 -4.43 16.77 10.69
C MET A 287 -5.78 17.03 11.37
N GLU A 288 -6.70 17.75 10.70
CA GLU A 288 -8.05 18.03 11.21
C GLU A 288 -8.84 16.72 11.47
N ARG A 289 -8.65 15.69 10.63
CA ARG A 289 -9.23 14.37 10.86
C ARG A 289 -8.64 13.69 12.09
N MET A 290 -7.33 13.78 12.30
CA MET A 290 -6.67 13.26 13.50
C MET A 290 -7.22 13.93 14.77
N GLU A 291 -7.42 15.25 14.76
CA GLU A 291 -8.04 15.98 15.88
C GLU A 291 -9.46 15.52 16.17
N ARG A 292 -10.28 15.27 15.14
CA ARG A 292 -11.63 14.73 15.32
C ARG A 292 -11.63 13.32 15.93
N ILE A 293 -10.65 12.49 15.58
CA ILE A 293 -10.48 11.15 16.14
C ILE A 293 -10.10 11.22 17.62
N GLU A 294 -9.18 12.12 17.99
CA GLU A 294 -8.80 12.38 19.39
C GLU A 294 -9.97 12.90 20.22
N GLY A 295 -10.74 13.84 19.68
CA GLY A 295 -11.91 14.44 20.32
C GLY A 295 -13.11 13.50 20.49
N GLY A 296 -12.99 12.22 20.10
CA GLY A 296 -14.00 11.18 20.34
C GLY A 296 -15.21 11.21 19.41
N GLY A 297 -15.25 12.08 18.39
CA GLY A 297 -16.22 12.11 17.30
C GLY A 297 -17.60 11.50 17.57
N GLY A 298 -18.27 11.95 18.63
CA GLY A 298 -19.69 11.74 18.83
C GLY A 298 -20.45 12.74 17.98
N TRP A 299 -21.09 12.27 16.92
CA TRP A 299 -22.31 12.91 16.46
C TRP A 299 -23.46 12.05 16.98
N GLY A 300 -24.21 12.68 17.89
CA GLY A 300 -25.46 12.15 18.37
C GLY A 300 -26.44 11.95 17.22
N SER A 301 -27.27 10.94 17.42
CA SER A 301 -28.65 10.89 16.97
C SER A 301 -29.23 12.30 16.83
N VAL A 302 -29.46 12.74 15.60
CA VAL A 302 -30.49 13.76 15.35
C VAL A 302 -31.78 12.97 15.20
N ASN A 303 -32.54 12.90 16.29
CA ASN A 303 -33.96 12.59 16.25
C ASN A 303 -34.69 13.77 15.61
N GLN A 304 -35.27 13.56 14.43
CA GLN A 304 -36.72 13.60 14.17
C GLN A 304 -36.99 13.11 12.75
#